data_AF-A0A0L6W240-F1
#
_entry.id   AF-A0A0L6W240-F1
#
_cell.length_a   1.000
_cell.length_b   1.000
_cell.length_c   1.000
_cell.angle_alpha   90.00
_cell.angle_beta   90.00
_cell.angle_gamma   90.00
#
_symmetry.space_group_name_H-M   'P 1'
#
loop_
_entity.id
_entity.type
_entity.pdbx_description
1 polymer ?
#
loop_
_entity_poly.entity_id
_entity_poly.type
_entity_poly.pdbx_seq_one_letter_code
_entity_poly.pdbx_strand_id
1 'polypeptide(L)'
;MSLLMNALKQHHLTEMYLSLPVEHKKAWQQYFPKICNCSDCSSGTNKPFPIKSTARFLWVTAANAIPHRNYDFAEILLNKALEYADNGDDILWIHANFVQLYYDQIDSKREASEKCLHHCEELTKMGYLNRWVDRILNEISEV
;
A
#
# COMPACT_ATOMS: atom_id res chain seq x y z
N MET A 1 20.92 -1.02 -16.22
CA MET A 1 19.93 -1.69 -15.33
C MET A 1 18.91 -0.64 -14.93
N SER A 2 17.60 -0.88 -15.10
CA SER A 2 16.58 0.15 -14.82
C SER A 2 16.53 0.48 -13.32
N LEU A 3 16.14 1.72 -12.97
CA LEU A 3 16.01 2.17 -11.57
C LEU A 3 15.11 1.24 -10.75
N LEU A 4 14.01 0.79 -11.35
CA LEU A 4 13.11 -0.21 -10.76
C LEU A 4 13.83 -1.52 -10.42
N MET A 5 14.63 -2.08 -11.34
CA MET A 5 15.33 -3.35 -11.09
C MET A 5 16.38 -3.22 -9.98
N ASN A 6 17.01 -2.05 -9.83
CA ASN A 6 17.91 -1.81 -8.71
C ASN A 6 17.14 -1.78 -7.38
N ALA A 7 15.98 -1.11 -7.33
CA ALA A 7 15.12 -1.08 -6.16
C ALA A 7 14.61 -2.47 -5.77
N LEU A 8 14.10 -3.23 -6.74
CA LEU A 8 13.62 -4.61 -6.53
C LEU A 8 14.73 -5.53 -6.02
N LYS A 9 15.99 -5.33 -6.45
CA LYS A 9 17.14 -6.08 -5.92
C LYS A 9 17.45 -5.69 -4.48
N GLN A 10 17.48 -4.40 -4.17
CA GLN A 10 17.72 -3.90 -2.80
C GLN A 10 16.69 -4.41 -1.81
N HIS A 11 15.44 -4.57 -2.25
CA HIS A 11 14.34 -5.07 -1.42
C HIS A 11 14.12 -6.59 -1.50
N HIS A 12 14.98 -7.33 -2.22
CA HIS A 12 14.84 -8.78 -2.42
C HIS A 12 13.50 -9.21 -3.06
N LEU A 13 12.92 -8.38 -3.92
CA LEU A 13 11.63 -8.58 -4.59
C LEU A 13 11.76 -9.05 -6.05
N THR A 14 12.97 -9.41 -6.50
CA THR A 14 13.20 -9.75 -7.91
C THR A 14 12.40 -10.97 -8.35
N GLU A 15 12.35 -12.03 -7.54
CA GLU A 15 11.60 -13.25 -7.87
C GLU A 15 10.09 -12.98 -7.96
N MET A 16 9.54 -12.29 -6.97
CA MET A 16 8.15 -11.83 -6.99
C MET A 16 7.84 -11.03 -8.26
N TYR A 17 8.67 -10.04 -8.60
CA TYR A 17 8.46 -9.22 -9.79
C TYR A 17 8.48 -10.06 -11.07
N LEU A 18 9.39 -11.03 -11.17
CA LEU A 18 9.50 -11.90 -12.35
C LEU A 18 8.30 -12.84 -12.51
N SER A 19 7.68 -13.28 -11.41
CA SER A 19 6.48 -14.14 -11.45
C SER A 19 5.19 -13.39 -11.78
N LEU A 20 5.18 -12.06 -11.73
CA LEU A 20 3.98 -11.28 -12.04
C LEU A 20 3.61 -11.29 -13.55
N PRO A 21 2.31 -11.19 -13.87
CA PRO A 21 1.82 -10.88 -15.21
C PRO A 21 2.41 -9.59 -15.80
N VAL A 22 2.37 -9.46 -17.12
CA VAL A 22 2.95 -8.31 -17.84
C VAL A 22 2.29 -6.99 -17.42
N GLU A 23 0.99 -7.02 -17.15
CA GLU A 23 0.17 -5.90 -16.72
C GLU A 23 0.68 -5.33 -15.39
N HIS A 24 0.96 -6.19 -14.42
CA HIS A 24 1.51 -5.79 -13.12
C HIS A 24 2.97 -5.34 -13.21
N LYS A 25 3.76 -5.88 -14.14
CA LYS A 25 5.12 -5.38 -14.42
C LYS A 25 5.09 -3.94 -14.97
N LYS A 26 4.12 -3.62 -15.84
CA LYS A 26 3.89 -2.24 -16.32
C LYS A 26 3.43 -1.33 -15.18
N ALA A 27 2.50 -1.79 -14.35
CA ALA A 27 2.05 -1.04 -13.17
C ALA A 27 3.21 -0.72 -12.21
N TRP A 28 4.11 -1.68 -11.97
CA TRP A 28 5.35 -1.45 -11.21
C TRP A 28 6.18 -0.30 -11.77
N GLN A 29 6.39 -0.26 -13.08
CA GLN A 29 7.16 0.81 -13.72
C GLN A 29 6.51 2.20 -13.56
N GLN A 30 5.18 2.23 -13.46
CA GLN A 30 4.41 3.46 -13.36
C GLN A 30 4.31 3.99 -11.92
N TYR A 31 4.16 3.09 -10.93
CA TYR A 31 3.75 3.46 -9.57
C TYR A 31 4.84 3.30 -8.51
N PHE A 32 6.01 2.73 -8.84
CA PHE A 32 7.08 2.61 -7.85
C PHE A 32 7.51 3.99 -7.32
N PRO A 33 7.81 4.12 -6.02
CA PRO A 33 8.19 5.39 -5.43
C PRO A 33 9.46 5.94 -6.07
N LYS A 34 9.51 7.26 -6.26
CA LYS A 34 10.75 7.95 -6.63
C LYS A 34 11.73 7.82 -5.46
N ILE A 35 12.73 6.96 -5.59
CA ILE A 35 13.78 6.77 -4.58
C ILE A 35 14.77 7.94 -4.69
N CYS A 36 14.91 8.76 -3.65
CA CYS A 36 16.04 9.69 -3.53
C CYS A 36 17.09 9.14 -2.58
N ASN A 37 18.32 8.99 -3.08
CA ASN A 37 19.49 8.59 -2.30
C ASN A 37 20.20 9.79 -1.66
N CYS A 38 19.46 10.77 -1.17
CA CYS A 38 20.05 12.01 -0.66
C CYS A 38 20.19 11.96 0.87
N SER A 39 21.43 11.89 1.36
CA SER A 39 21.82 11.88 2.78
C SER A 39 21.52 13.19 3.52
N ASP A 40 21.30 14.29 2.80
CA ASP A 40 21.12 15.65 3.35
C ASP A 40 19.72 16.23 3.08
N CYS A 41 18.68 15.43 3.31
CA CYS A 41 17.30 15.87 3.11
C CYS A 41 16.77 16.78 4.23
N SER A 42 17.39 17.91 4.54
CA SER A 42 16.87 18.93 5.47
C SER A 42 15.61 19.66 4.95
N SER A 43 14.46 19.44 5.60
CA SER A 43 13.22 20.27 5.62
C SER A 43 12.64 20.79 4.27
N GLY A 44 11.63 20.10 3.72
CA GLY A 44 10.76 20.63 2.65
C GLY A 44 9.54 19.73 2.36
N THR A 45 8.40 20.32 2.04
CA THR A 45 7.08 19.67 1.88
C THR A 45 6.89 18.84 0.60
N ASN A 46 7.87 18.85 -0.32
CA ASN A 46 7.86 18.09 -1.58
C ASN A 46 8.89 16.94 -1.62
N LYS A 47 9.29 16.43 -0.46
CA LYS A 47 10.33 15.40 -0.39
C LYS A 47 9.76 13.99 -0.59
N PRO A 48 10.48 13.12 -1.34
CA PRO A 48 10.10 11.72 -1.45
C PRO A 48 10.12 11.07 -0.07
N PHE A 49 9.05 10.35 0.25
CA PHE A 49 8.94 9.63 1.51
C PHE A 49 10.08 8.60 1.62
N PRO A 50 10.88 8.61 2.71
CA PRO A 50 12.04 7.75 2.79
C PRO A 50 11.60 6.28 2.85
N ILE A 51 12.02 5.51 1.84
CA ILE A 51 11.78 4.07 1.76
C ILE A 51 12.84 3.37 2.62
N LYS A 52 12.46 3.07 3.88
CA LYS A 52 13.37 2.52 4.90
C LYS A 52 13.27 1.00 5.05
N SER A 53 12.23 0.37 4.50
CA SER A 53 11.95 -1.07 4.63
C SER A 53 11.35 -1.63 3.34
N THR A 54 11.40 -2.95 3.16
CA THR A 54 10.73 -3.65 2.05
C THR A 54 9.20 -3.51 2.14
N ALA A 55 8.62 -3.63 3.35
CA ALA A 55 7.20 -3.38 3.57
C ALA A 55 6.78 -1.99 3.07
N ARG A 56 7.58 -0.96 3.40
CA ARG A 56 7.35 0.42 2.96
C ARG A 56 7.43 0.61 1.47
N PHE A 57 8.42 0.01 0.83
CA PHE A 57 8.53 0.05 -0.62
C PHE A 57 7.27 -0.51 -1.30
N LEU A 58 6.75 -1.62 -0.78
CA LEU A 58 5.55 -2.29 -1.29
C LEU A 58 4.29 -1.46 -1.04
N TRP A 59 4.02 -1.04 0.20
CA TRP A 59 2.77 -0.33 0.52
C TRP A 59 2.72 1.07 -0.10
N VAL A 60 3.85 1.77 -0.26
CA VAL A 60 3.88 3.05 -0.97
C VAL A 60 3.59 2.85 -2.47
N THR A 61 4.14 1.79 -3.08
CA THR A 61 3.84 1.45 -4.47
C THR A 61 2.35 1.12 -4.65
N ALA A 62 1.76 0.38 -3.70
CA ALA A 62 0.32 0.10 -3.69
C ALA A 62 -0.52 1.36 -3.53
N ALA A 63 -0.17 2.23 -2.59
CA ALA A 63 -0.85 3.51 -2.35
C ALA A 63 -0.90 4.39 -3.61
N ASN A 64 0.19 4.40 -4.40
CA ASN A 64 0.23 5.13 -5.68
C ASN A 64 -0.66 4.50 -6.75
N ALA A 65 -0.93 3.19 -6.69
CA ALA A 65 -1.72 2.47 -7.68
C ALA A 65 -3.24 2.55 -7.41
N ILE A 66 -3.65 2.65 -6.15
CA ILE A 66 -5.06 2.66 -5.72
C ILE A 66 -5.89 3.77 -6.41
N PRO A 67 -5.45 5.06 -6.45
CA PRO A 67 -6.20 6.13 -7.12
C PRO A 67 -6.43 5.90 -8.63
N HIS A 68 -5.63 5.04 -9.24
CA HIS A 68 -5.74 4.66 -10.65
C HIS A 68 -6.52 3.36 -10.86
N ARG A 69 -7.21 2.86 -9.84
CA ARG A 69 -8.04 1.65 -9.86
C ARG A 69 -7.30 0.37 -10.24
N ASN A 70 -5.97 0.34 -10.06
CA ASN A 70 -5.17 -0.87 -10.22
C ASN A 70 -5.26 -1.74 -8.96
N TYR A 71 -6.48 -2.12 -8.59
CA TYR A 71 -6.78 -2.73 -7.29
C TYR A 71 -6.14 -4.10 -7.12
N ASP A 72 -6.21 -4.99 -8.11
CA ASP A 72 -5.62 -6.33 -8.00
C ASP A 72 -4.09 -6.26 -7.82
N PHE A 73 -3.44 -5.31 -8.52
CA PHE A 73 -2.02 -5.04 -8.34
C PHE A 73 -1.72 -4.52 -6.92
N ALA A 74 -2.49 -3.55 -6.44
CA ALA A 74 -2.33 -2.98 -5.12
C ALA A 74 -2.57 -4.03 -4.01
N GLU A 75 -3.58 -4.89 -4.15
CA GLU A 75 -3.89 -5.96 -3.19
C GLU A 75 -2.74 -6.97 -3.10
N ILE A 76 -2.14 -7.38 -4.24
CA ILE A 76 -0.95 -8.25 -4.26
C ILE A 76 0.21 -7.61 -3.48
N LEU A 77 0.46 -6.32 -3.72
CA LEU A 77 1.54 -5.60 -3.04
C LEU A 77 1.29 -5.43 -1.54
N LEU A 78 0.06 -5.11 -1.13
CA LEU A 78 -0.30 -4.92 0.28
C LEU A 78 -0.22 -6.23 1.07
N ASN A 79 -0.69 -7.34 0.49
CA ASN A 79 -0.53 -8.66 1.10
C ASN A 79 0.95 -8.99 1.31
N LYS A 80 1.77 -8.77 0.27
CA LYS A 80 3.21 -8.98 0.40
C LYS A 80 3.85 -8.01 1.40
N ALA A 81 3.36 -6.78 1.49
CA ALA A 81 3.85 -5.80 2.46
C ALA A 81 3.61 -6.26 3.90
N LEU A 82 2.44 -6.85 4.20
CA LEU A 82 2.17 -7.43 5.52
C LEU A 82 3.17 -8.52 5.90
N GLU A 83 3.56 -9.39 4.96
CA GLU A 83 4.56 -10.44 5.22
C GLU A 83 5.94 -9.89 5.63
N TYR A 84 6.28 -8.68 5.18
CA TYR A 84 7.56 -8.02 5.48
C TYR A 84 7.50 -7.02 6.62
N ALA A 85 6.30 -6.69 7.12
CA ALA A 85 6.14 -5.63 8.09
C ALA A 85 6.62 -6.09 9.48
N ASP A 86 7.58 -5.37 10.04
CA ASP A 86 8.20 -5.67 11.34
C ASP A 86 7.98 -4.57 12.39
N ASN A 87 7.29 -3.48 12.01
CA ASN A 87 7.07 -2.31 12.84
C ASN A 87 5.63 -1.82 12.72
N GLY A 88 5.13 -1.21 13.80
CA GLY A 88 3.74 -0.74 13.91
C GLY A 88 3.37 0.31 12.87
N ASP A 89 4.30 1.18 12.47
CA ASP A 89 4.02 2.22 11.47
C ASP A 89 3.70 1.61 10.10
N ASP A 90 4.53 0.67 9.62
CA ASP A 90 4.29 0.04 8.33
C ASP A 90 3.00 -0.80 8.35
N ILE A 91 2.72 -1.53 9.44
CA ILE A 91 1.47 -2.29 9.61
C ILE A 91 0.26 -1.36 9.53
N LEU A 92 0.31 -0.22 10.21
CA LEU A 92 -0.76 0.78 10.22
C LEU A 92 -1.03 1.31 8.81
N TRP A 93 0.01 1.71 8.08
CA TRP A 93 -0.15 2.21 6.71
C TRP A 93 -0.63 1.15 5.74
N ILE A 94 -0.24 -0.11 5.93
CA ILE A 94 -0.75 -1.22 5.11
C ILE A 94 -2.25 -1.41 5.33
N HIS A 95 -2.72 -1.46 6.57
CA HIS A 95 -4.15 -1.56 6.86
C HIS A 95 -4.94 -0.35 6.36
N ALA A 96 -4.41 0.86 6.49
CA ALA A 96 -5.03 2.05 5.93
C ALA A 96 -5.19 1.97 4.40
N ASN A 97 -4.17 1.47 3.68
CA ASN A 97 -4.27 1.27 2.25
C ASN A 97 -5.27 0.16 1.88
N PHE A 98 -5.38 -0.90 2.68
CA PHE A 98 -6.42 -1.91 2.47
C PHE A 98 -7.83 -1.35 2.66
N VAL A 99 -8.05 -0.53 3.71
CA VAL A 99 -9.34 0.15 3.91
C VAL A 99 -9.70 0.97 2.69
N GLN A 100 -8.78 1.82 2.19
CA GLN A 100 -9.03 2.61 0.97
C GLN A 100 -9.31 1.72 -0.25
N LEU A 101 -8.51 0.67 -0.45
CA LEU A 101 -8.63 -0.25 -1.58
C LEU A 101 -10.00 -0.93 -1.63
N TYR A 102 -10.50 -1.43 -0.49
CA TYR A 102 -11.78 -2.14 -0.45
C TYR A 102 -12.97 -1.19 -0.39
N TYR A 103 -12.85 -0.06 0.33
CA TYR A 103 -13.88 0.97 0.34
C TYR A 103 -14.17 1.48 -1.08
N ASP A 104 -13.14 1.74 -1.89
CA ASP A 104 -13.30 2.16 -3.30
C ASP A 104 -14.00 1.11 -4.18
N GLN A 105 -14.06 -0.14 -3.73
CA GLN A 105 -14.63 -1.26 -4.47
C GLN A 105 -15.95 -1.76 -3.87
N ILE A 106 -16.49 -1.12 -2.82
CA ILE A 106 -17.61 -1.66 -2.03
C ILE A 106 -18.87 -1.92 -2.86
N ASP A 107 -19.17 -1.03 -3.80
CA ASP A 107 -20.32 -1.17 -4.72
C ASP A 107 -20.10 -2.22 -5.82
N SER A 108 -18.85 -2.63 -6.04
CA SER A 108 -18.43 -3.43 -7.19
C SER A 108 -18.02 -4.87 -6.85
N LYS A 109 -17.56 -5.12 -5.62
CA LYS A 109 -17.12 -6.42 -5.13
C LYS A 109 -17.85 -6.75 -3.83
N ARG A 110 -18.66 -7.81 -3.84
CA ARG A 110 -19.48 -8.24 -2.69
C ARG A 110 -18.67 -8.39 -1.39
N GLU A 111 -17.47 -8.93 -1.49
CA GLU A 111 -16.59 -9.19 -0.33
C GLU A 111 -15.81 -7.95 0.15
N ALA A 112 -15.87 -6.84 -0.60
CA ALA A 112 -15.09 -5.65 -0.25
C ALA A 112 -15.58 -4.99 1.04
N SER A 113 -16.88 -5.03 1.34
CA SER A 113 -17.42 -4.54 2.61
C SER A 113 -16.80 -5.27 3.81
N GLU A 114 -16.86 -6.60 3.82
CA GLU A 114 -16.32 -7.44 4.90
C GLU A 114 -14.81 -7.22 5.08
N LYS A 115 -14.06 -7.20 3.98
CA LYS A 115 -12.61 -6.95 4.03
C LYS A 115 -12.28 -5.52 4.50
N CYS A 116 -13.06 -4.52 4.10
CA CYS A 116 -12.89 -3.16 4.56
C CYS A 116 -13.11 -3.05 6.07
N LEU A 117 -14.20 -3.63 6.58
CA LEU A 117 -14.50 -3.67 8.01
C LEU A 117 -13.38 -4.33 8.81
N HIS A 118 -12.90 -5.49 8.35
CA HIS A 118 -11.77 -6.18 8.99
C HIS A 118 -10.56 -5.25 9.16
N HIS A 119 -10.18 -4.49 8.13
CA HIS A 119 -9.02 -3.60 8.24
C HIS A 119 -9.30 -2.33 9.05
N CYS A 120 -10.53 -1.82 9.08
CA CYS A 120 -10.93 -0.77 10.02
C CYS A 120 -10.82 -1.24 11.49
N GLU A 121 -11.19 -2.49 11.77
CA GLU A 121 -11.03 -3.09 13.10
C GLU A 121 -9.56 -3.23 13.48
N GLU A 122 -8.69 -3.69 12.57
CA GLU A 122 -7.25 -3.77 12.82
C GLU A 122 -6.66 -2.39 13.15
N LEU A 123 -7.01 -1.34 12.39
CA LEU A 123 -6.60 0.02 12.71
C LEU A 123 -7.08 0.46 14.09
N THR A 124 -8.32 0.14 14.46
CA THR A 124 -8.88 0.46 15.77
C THR A 124 -8.14 -0.25 16.90
N LYS A 125 -7.80 -1.53 16.73
CA LYS A 125 -6.99 -2.31 17.70
C LYS A 125 -5.59 -1.74 17.91
N MET A 126 -5.02 -1.12 16.87
CA MET A 126 -3.73 -0.43 16.94
C MET A 126 -3.82 0.96 17.59
N GLY A 127 -5.00 1.40 18.02
CA GLY A 127 -5.23 2.74 18.54
C GLY A 127 -5.33 3.82 17.47
N TYR A 128 -5.43 3.44 16.19
CA TYR A 128 -5.62 4.35 15.07
C TYR A 128 -7.10 4.50 14.76
N LEU A 129 -7.79 5.30 15.57
CA LEU A 129 -9.15 5.75 15.31
C LEU A 129 -9.12 7.21 14.89
N ASN A 130 -9.51 7.49 13.66
CA ASN A 130 -9.64 8.84 13.16
C ASN A 130 -11.02 9.03 12.50
N ARG A 131 -11.39 10.30 12.25
CA ARG A 131 -12.67 10.64 11.62
C ARG A 131 -12.91 9.96 10.28
N TRP A 132 -11.85 9.58 9.57
CA TRP A 132 -11.96 8.88 8.28
C TRP A 132 -12.34 7.41 8.49
N VAL A 133 -11.71 6.70 9.42
CA VAL A 133 -12.08 5.32 9.80
C VAL A 133 -13.49 5.29 10.39
N ASP A 134 -13.84 6.21 11.29
CA ASP A 134 -15.18 6.31 11.90
C ASP A 134 -16.27 6.48 10.83
N ARG A 135 -16.02 7.37 9.86
CA ARG A 135 -16.96 7.62 8.77
C ARG A 135 -17.17 6.35 7.94
N ILE A 136 -16.09 5.65 7.58
CA ILE A 136 -16.18 4.40 6.81
C ILE A 136 -16.97 3.35 7.59
N LEU A 137 -16.68 3.15 8.88
CA LEU A 137 -17.41 2.18 9.70
C LEU A 137 -18.92 2.47 9.74
N ASN A 138 -19.31 3.73 9.89
CA ASN A 138 -20.72 4.13 9.88
C ASN A 138 -21.37 3.87 8.51
N GLU A 139 -20.73 4.30 7.42
CA GLU A 139 -21.27 4.14 6.07
C GLU A 139 -21.44 2.66 5.69
N ILE A 140 -20.50 1.79 6.08
CA ILE A 140 -20.61 0.36 5.80
C ILE A 140 -21.69 -0.31 6.67
N SER A 141 -21.87 0.15 7.91
CA SER A 141 -22.89 -0.41 8.82
C SER A 141 -24.33 -0.08 8.43
N GLU A 142 -24.54 0.91 7.55
CA GLU A 142 -25.84 1.34 7.06
C GLU A 142 -26.28 0.61 5.76
N VAL A 143 -25.42 -0.26 5.21
CA VAL A 143 -25.66 -1.08 3.99
C VAL A 143 -26.13 -2.49 4.38
#